data_AF-A0A920Q9X6-F1
#
_entry.id   AF-A0A920Q9X6-F1
#
_cell.length_a   1.000
_cell.length_b   1.000
_cell.length_c   1.000
_cell.angle_alpha   90.00
_cell.angle_beta   90.00
_cell.angle_gamma   90.00
#
_symmetry.space_group_name_H-M   'P 1'
#
loop_
_entity.id
_entity.type
_entity.pdbx_description
1 polymer ?
#
loop_
_entity_poly.entity_id
_entity_poly.type
_entity_poly.pdbx_seq_one_letter_code
_entity_poly.pdbx_strand_id
1 'polypeptide(L)'
;MKVSWLNGINPEQDNWHHYGIRQRIDFLSKCLKKPEMIQHHHRRVTRIKIGCALMLVGLLGANIILTSEFIKTNLLAWKLERSSDNWKFEDASLLTKMGDLLYFQDHKNKAEIWYRRALELNPEKSRTLNNLAWLLTETNNDDQKRLKESMVLAQKALEGKKTAFIWDTLAEAYFRNGLYEKAADAAQNALESAEEGIGIGWKRTLITIRKDSNKWLVNKVNSLTIHQKIPFV
;
A
#
# COMPACT_ATOMS: atom_id res chain seq x y z
N MET A 1 -9.76 -29.97 57.78
CA MET A 1 -8.33 -30.29 57.62
C MET A 1 -8.03 -31.74 57.22
N LYS A 2 -8.99 -32.68 57.24
CA LYS A 2 -8.74 -34.11 57.01
C LYS A 2 -8.31 -34.49 55.59
N VAL A 3 -8.69 -33.70 54.56
CA VAL A 3 -8.44 -34.02 53.13
C VAL A 3 -7.08 -33.52 52.62
N SER A 4 -6.50 -32.48 53.23
CA SER A 4 -5.17 -31.93 52.84
C SER A 4 -4.02 -32.81 53.31
N TRP A 5 -4.22 -33.49 54.46
CA TRP A 5 -3.23 -34.38 55.05
C TRP A 5 -3.06 -35.68 54.25
N LEU A 6 -4.14 -36.13 53.58
CA LEU A 6 -4.14 -37.34 52.74
C LEU A 6 -3.39 -37.17 51.40
N ASN A 7 -3.27 -35.94 50.90
CA ASN A 7 -2.71 -35.67 49.57
C ASN A 7 -1.29 -35.07 49.60
N GLY A 8 -0.68 -34.85 50.78
CA GLY A 8 0.67 -34.27 50.91
C GLY A 8 0.81 -32.82 50.44
N ILE A 9 -0.28 -32.14 50.10
CA ILE A 9 -0.28 -30.75 49.64
C ILE A 9 -0.28 -29.83 50.86
N ASN A 10 0.73 -28.96 50.96
CA ASN A 10 0.85 -27.99 52.03
C ASN A 10 -0.36 -27.01 52.00
N PRO A 11 -1.23 -26.99 53.02
CA PRO A 11 -2.46 -26.19 53.02
C PRO A 11 -2.23 -24.67 53.06
N GLU A 12 -1.01 -24.24 53.38
CA GLU A 12 -0.55 -22.84 53.41
C GLU A 12 0.11 -22.41 52.10
N GLN A 13 0.45 -23.35 51.22
CA GLN A 13 1.18 -23.04 50.00
C GLN A 13 0.21 -22.47 48.95
N ASP A 14 0.40 -21.20 48.63
CA ASP A 14 -0.26 -20.56 47.49
C ASP A 14 0.31 -21.14 46.19
N ASN A 15 -0.58 -21.42 45.22
CA ASN A 15 -0.16 -21.75 43.87
C ASN A 15 -0.63 -20.65 42.91
N TRP A 16 0.01 -20.57 41.75
CA TRP A 16 -0.22 -19.51 40.77
C TRP A 16 -1.67 -19.41 40.25
N HIS A 17 -2.51 -20.42 40.48
CA HIS A 17 -3.92 -20.47 40.08
C HIS A 17 -4.93 -20.39 41.24
N HIS A 18 -4.50 -20.65 42.47
CA HIS A 18 -5.36 -20.87 43.62
C HIS A 18 -4.70 -20.36 44.90
N TYR A 19 -5.44 -19.53 45.62
CA TYR A 19 -5.15 -19.21 47.01
C TYR A 19 -5.08 -20.49 47.86
N GLY A 20 -4.18 -20.49 48.84
CA GLY A 20 -4.02 -21.55 49.82
C GLY A 20 -5.35 -21.95 50.44
N ILE A 21 -5.49 -23.23 50.77
CA ILE A 21 -6.74 -23.80 51.29
C ILE A 21 -7.16 -23.06 52.57
N ARG A 22 -6.19 -22.66 53.41
CA ARG A 22 -6.46 -21.90 54.64
C ARG A 22 -7.02 -20.50 54.40
N GLN A 23 -6.47 -19.76 53.43
CA GLN A 23 -6.95 -18.41 53.08
C GLN A 23 -8.40 -18.44 52.57
N ARG A 24 -8.76 -19.46 51.78
CA ARG A 24 -10.13 -19.66 51.30
C ARG A 24 -11.10 -19.98 52.44
N ILE A 25 -10.72 -20.88 53.36
CA ILE A 25 -11.54 -21.23 54.52
C ILE A 25 -11.72 -20.01 55.45
N ASP A 26 -10.67 -19.22 55.69
CA ASP A 26 -10.75 -18.00 56.49
C ASP A 26 -11.68 -16.96 55.87
N PHE A 27 -11.61 -16.79 54.55
CA PHE A 27 -12.52 -15.92 53.81
C PHE A 27 -13.98 -16.40 53.90
N LEU A 28 -14.24 -17.70 53.74
CA LEU A 28 -15.59 -18.28 53.89
C LEU A 28 -16.12 -18.12 55.32
N SER A 29 -15.27 -18.31 56.33
CA SER A 29 -15.61 -18.07 57.74
C SER A 29 -15.99 -16.60 57.99
N LYS A 30 -15.25 -15.66 57.40
CA LYS A 30 -15.60 -14.22 57.45
C LYS A 30 -16.92 -13.90 56.73
N CYS A 31 -17.22 -14.59 55.63
CA CYS A 31 -18.49 -14.43 54.91
C CYS A 31 -19.68 -14.99 55.68
N LEU A 32 -19.51 -16.08 56.43
CA LEU A 32 -20.55 -16.62 57.32
C LEU A 32 -20.93 -15.62 58.43
N LYS A 33 -19.93 -14.89 58.95
CA LYS A 33 -20.15 -13.83 59.96
C LYS A 33 -20.74 -12.55 59.38
N LYS A 34 -20.43 -12.23 58.11
CA LYS A 34 -20.87 -11.02 57.41
C LYS A 34 -21.21 -11.34 55.95
N PRO A 35 -22.47 -11.67 55.63
CA PRO A 35 -22.87 -12.07 54.27
C PRO A 35 -22.60 -10.99 53.20
N GLU A 36 -22.62 -9.71 53.59
CA GLU A 36 -22.32 -8.57 52.71
C GLU A 36 -20.91 -8.61 52.08
N MET A 37 -19.97 -9.32 52.71
CA MET A 37 -18.60 -9.48 52.20
C MET A 37 -18.56 -10.21 50.87
N ILE A 38 -19.52 -11.10 50.60
CA ILE A 38 -19.63 -11.84 49.34
C ILE A 38 -19.91 -10.87 48.19
N GLN A 39 -20.85 -9.94 48.38
CA GLN A 39 -21.21 -8.95 47.36
C GLN A 39 -20.06 -7.97 47.09
N HIS A 40 -19.38 -7.51 48.14
CA HIS A 40 -18.20 -6.65 48.01
C HIS A 40 -17.07 -7.33 47.23
N HIS A 41 -16.80 -8.59 47.54
CA HIS A 41 -15.81 -9.39 46.83
C HIS A 41 -16.21 -9.58 45.36
N HIS A 42 -17.46 -9.94 45.08
CA HIS A 42 -17.94 -10.12 43.71
C HIS A 42 -17.83 -8.82 42.90
N ARG A 43 -18.27 -7.68 43.45
CA ARG A 43 -18.11 -6.36 42.82
C ARG A 43 -16.64 -6.02 42.56
N ARG A 44 -15.73 -6.36 43.47
CA ARG A 44 -14.29 -6.14 43.29
C ARG A 44 -13.74 -7.00 42.15
N VAL A 45 -14.05 -8.30 42.13
CA VAL A 45 -13.61 -9.21 41.07
C VAL A 45 -14.17 -8.81 39.71
N THR A 46 -15.46 -8.44 39.64
CA THR A 46 -16.08 -7.95 38.40
C THR A 46 -15.41 -6.68 37.89
N ARG A 47 -15.08 -5.72 38.77
CA ARG A 47 -14.30 -4.52 38.38
C ARG A 47 -12.91 -4.86 37.83
N ILE A 48 -12.21 -5.81 38.46
CA ILE A 48 -10.89 -6.27 37.98
C ILE A 48 -11.02 -6.92 36.60
N LYS A 49 -12.00 -7.82 36.40
CA LYS A 49 -12.26 -8.47 35.11
C LYS A 49 -12.58 -7.47 34.01
N ILE A 50 -13.42 -6.48 34.29
CA ILE A 50 -13.73 -5.39 33.36
C ILE A 50 -12.46 -4.60 33.03
N GLY A 51 -11.65 -4.25 34.02
CA GLY A 51 -10.37 -3.58 33.81
C GLY A 51 -9.42 -4.37 32.90
N CYS A 52 -9.27 -5.68 33.14
CA CYS A 52 -8.47 -6.56 32.28
C CYS A 52 -9.02 -6.66 30.85
N ALA A 53 -10.35 -6.77 30.69
CA ALA A 53 -10.99 -6.83 29.38
C ALA A 53 -10.78 -5.52 28.60
N LEU A 54 -10.94 -4.36 29.25
CA LEU A 54 -10.69 -3.05 28.64
C LEU A 54 -9.22 -2.88 28.24
N MET A 55 -8.29 -3.32 29.09
CA MET A 55 -6.86 -3.31 28.77
C MET A 55 -6.55 -4.16 27.54
N LEU A 56 -7.14 -5.36 27.43
CA LEU A 56 -6.94 -6.25 26.30
C LEU A 56 -7.54 -5.68 25.00
N VAL A 57 -8.74 -5.11 25.06
CA VAL A 57 -9.35 -4.40 23.92
C VAL A 57 -8.50 -3.19 23.51
N GLY A 58 -7.97 -2.44 24.48
CA GLY A 58 -7.07 -1.33 24.22
C GLY A 58 -5.77 -1.76 23.53
N LEU A 59 -5.16 -2.87 23.97
CA LEU A 59 -3.97 -3.44 23.34
C LEU A 59 -4.24 -3.94 21.92
N LEU A 60 -5.37 -4.62 21.69
CA LEU A 60 -5.78 -5.07 20.35
C LEU A 60 -6.07 -3.88 19.43
N GLY A 61 -6.79 -2.87 19.92
CA GLY A 61 -7.06 -1.63 19.19
C GLY A 61 -5.76 -0.89 18.84
N ALA A 62 -4.85 -0.74 19.80
CA ALA A 62 -3.54 -0.14 19.58
C ALA A 62 -2.72 -0.95 18.56
N ASN A 63 -2.75 -2.27 18.62
CA ASN A 63 -2.06 -3.13 17.66
C ASN A 63 -2.62 -2.94 16.24
N ILE A 64 -3.94 -2.93 16.07
CA ILE A 64 -4.59 -2.64 14.78
C ILE A 64 -4.18 -1.25 14.28
N ILE A 65 -4.15 -0.25 15.17
CA ILE A 65 -3.79 1.12 14.79
C ILE A 65 -2.31 1.23 14.38
N LEU A 66 -1.41 0.63 15.15
CA LEU A 66 0.04 0.64 14.90
C LEU A 66 0.44 -0.18 13.68
N THR A 67 -0.31 -1.24 13.36
CA THR A 67 -0.05 -2.08 12.18
C THR A 67 -0.76 -1.58 10.93
N SER A 68 -1.76 -0.71 11.05
CA SER A 68 -2.50 -0.17 9.91
C SER A 68 -1.66 0.82 9.10
N GLU A 69 -1.28 0.42 7.89
CA GLU A 69 -0.64 1.30 6.93
C GLU A 69 -1.52 2.50 6.57
N PHE A 70 -2.84 2.31 6.49
CA PHE A 70 -3.80 3.38 6.22
C PHE A 70 -3.78 4.51 7.26
N ILE A 71 -3.66 4.18 8.55
CA ILE A 71 -3.61 5.21 9.59
C ILE A 71 -2.27 5.94 9.55
N LYS A 72 -1.15 5.24 9.31
CA LYS A 72 0.15 5.90 9.14
C LYS A 72 0.15 6.84 7.95
N THR A 73 -0.38 6.42 6.80
CA THR A 73 -0.41 7.26 5.59
C THR A 73 -1.37 8.42 5.73
N ASN A 74 -2.53 8.24 6.36
CA ASN A 74 -3.44 9.34 6.66
C ASN A 74 -2.90 10.28 7.72
N LEU A 75 -2.19 9.77 8.74
CA LEU A 75 -1.52 10.61 9.73
C LEU A 75 -0.40 11.41 9.09
N LEU A 76 0.39 10.79 8.20
CA LEU A 76 1.38 11.50 7.40
C LEU A 76 0.67 12.54 6.52
N ALA A 77 -0.36 12.18 5.76
CA ALA A 77 -1.12 13.10 4.91
C ALA A 77 -1.72 14.27 5.70
N TRP A 78 -2.35 14.00 6.84
CA TRP A 78 -2.92 15.01 7.75
C TRP A 78 -1.83 15.91 8.34
N LYS A 79 -0.71 15.31 8.78
CA LYS A 79 0.44 16.09 9.27
C LYS A 79 0.99 16.95 8.15
N LEU A 80 1.01 16.46 6.91
CA LEU A 80 1.44 17.21 5.74
C LEU A 80 0.50 18.38 5.42
N GLU A 81 -0.80 18.16 5.50
CA GLU A 81 -1.81 19.18 5.21
C GLU A 81 -1.81 20.28 6.29
N ARG A 82 -1.66 19.91 7.56
CA ARG A 82 -1.66 20.85 8.69
C ARG A 82 -0.39 21.70 8.82
N SER A 83 0.69 21.31 8.13
CA SER A 83 1.99 22.00 8.17
C SER A 83 2.38 22.65 6.84
N SER A 84 1.41 22.72 5.91
CA SER A 84 1.49 23.38 4.61
C SER A 84 2.17 24.77 4.66
N ASP A 85 1.94 25.54 5.73
CA ASP A 85 2.39 26.94 5.80
C ASP A 85 3.89 27.12 6.14
N ASN A 86 4.55 26.10 6.71
CA ASN A 86 5.93 26.21 7.23
C ASN A 86 6.91 25.19 6.67
N TRP A 87 6.52 24.43 5.65
CA TRP A 87 7.38 23.41 5.06
C TRP A 87 8.10 23.90 3.82
N LYS A 88 9.42 24.05 3.95
CA LYS A 88 10.32 24.04 2.80
C LYS A 88 10.73 22.59 2.54
N PHE A 89 9.93 21.85 1.78
CA PHE A 89 10.45 20.62 1.20
C PHE A 89 11.49 21.03 0.15
N GLU A 90 12.75 20.84 0.47
CA GLU A 90 13.84 21.04 -0.48
C GLU A 90 14.12 19.73 -1.26
N ASP A 91 13.57 18.60 -0.80
CA ASP A 91 13.80 17.29 -1.41
C ASP A 91 12.63 16.82 -2.30
N ALA A 92 12.76 17.09 -3.60
CA ALA A 92 11.86 16.59 -4.65
C ALA A 92 11.68 15.05 -4.64
N SER A 93 12.67 14.30 -4.14
CA SER A 93 12.62 12.83 -4.06
C SER A 93 11.57 12.37 -3.05
N LEU A 94 11.47 13.05 -1.91
CA LEU A 94 10.48 12.72 -0.88
C LEU A 94 9.06 12.96 -1.40
N LEU A 95 8.84 14.09 -2.07
CA LEU A 95 7.55 14.41 -2.69
C LEU A 95 7.14 13.37 -3.74
N THR A 96 8.11 12.90 -4.54
CA THR A 96 7.88 11.81 -5.50
C THR A 96 7.45 10.52 -4.81
N LYS A 97 8.10 10.13 -3.70
CA LYS A 97 7.71 8.94 -2.92
C LYS A 97 6.31 9.07 -2.32
N MET A 98 5.89 10.27 -1.93
CA MET A 98 4.52 10.49 -1.45
C MET A 98 3.50 10.32 -2.59
N GLY A 99 3.83 10.82 -3.78
CA GLY A 99 3.06 10.53 -5.00
C GLY A 99 2.93 9.02 -5.25
N ASP A 100 4.04 8.28 -5.19
CA ASP A 100 4.07 6.82 -5.37
C ASP A 100 3.15 6.11 -4.35
N LEU A 101 3.24 6.48 -3.07
CA LEU A 101 2.43 5.89 -2.00
C LEU A 101 0.93 6.11 -2.23
N LEU A 102 0.55 7.34 -2.58
CA LEU A 102 -0.84 7.68 -2.86
C LEU A 102 -1.35 7.00 -4.13
N TYR A 103 -0.50 6.82 -5.13
CA TYR A 103 -0.82 6.05 -6.32
C TYR A 103 -1.17 4.60 -5.98
N PHE A 104 -0.35 3.92 -5.17
CA PHE A 104 -0.62 2.54 -4.74
C PHE A 104 -1.83 2.39 -3.81
N GLN A 105 -2.29 3.49 -3.20
CA GLN A 105 -3.51 3.56 -2.40
C GLN A 105 -4.75 3.92 -3.23
N ASP A 106 -4.65 3.92 -4.55
CA ASP A 106 -5.71 4.31 -5.50
C ASP A 106 -6.18 5.78 -5.35
N HIS A 107 -5.40 6.61 -4.66
CA HIS A 107 -5.64 8.04 -4.51
C HIS A 107 -5.01 8.83 -5.65
N LYS A 108 -5.36 8.49 -6.89
CA LYS A 108 -4.73 8.98 -8.13
C LYS A 108 -4.73 10.50 -8.26
N ASN A 109 -5.85 11.17 -7.93
CA ASN A 109 -5.94 12.64 -7.95
C ASN A 109 -4.96 13.31 -6.97
N LYS A 110 -4.74 12.71 -5.79
CA LYS A 110 -3.78 13.23 -4.81
C LYS A 110 -2.35 12.97 -5.27
N ALA A 111 -2.08 11.78 -5.82
CA ALA A 111 -0.76 11.42 -6.35
C ALA A 111 -0.27 12.43 -7.38
N GLU A 112 -1.15 12.86 -8.29
CA GLU A 112 -0.84 13.88 -9.29
C GLU A 112 -0.35 15.20 -8.67
N ILE A 113 -1.06 15.70 -7.66
CA ILE A 113 -0.70 16.95 -6.97
C ILE A 113 0.73 16.87 -6.43
N TRP A 114 1.08 15.73 -5.82
CA TRP A 114 2.42 15.53 -5.26
C TRP A 114 3.50 15.36 -6.32
N TYR A 115 3.22 14.69 -7.43
CA TYR A 115 4.17 14.63 -8.55
C TYR A 115 4.41 16.00 -9.17
N ARG A 116 3.36 16.81 -9.35
CA ARG A 116 3.52 18.19 -9.87
C ARG A 116 4.34 19.07 -8.94
N ARG A 117 4.08 19.01 -7.63
CA ARG A 117 4.91 19.71 -6.62
C ARG A 117 6.36 19.23 -6.62
N ALA A 118 6.60 17.93 -6.78
CA ALA A 118 7.96 17.40 -6.90
C ALA A 118 8.69 17.96 -8.14
N LEU A 119 7.97 18.15 -9.24
CA LEU A 119 8.51 18.75 -10.47
C LEU A 119 8.69 20.27 -10.39
N GLU A 120 7.95 20.98 -9.54
CA GLU A 120 8.21 22.40 -9.24
C GLU A 120 9.60 22.58 -8.60
N LEU A 121 10.03 21.63 -7.75
CA LEU A 121 11.34 21.64 -7.12
C LEU A 121 12.45 21.10 -8.02
N ASN A 122 12.16 20.06 -8.81
CA ASN A 122 13.12 19.47 -9.74
C ASN A 122 12.44 19.09 -11.07
N PRO A 123 12.38 20.03 -12.04
CA PRO A 123 11.66 19.85 -13.30
C PRO A 123 12.22 18.75 -14.22
N GLU A 124 13.46 18.31 -13.98
CA GLU A 124 14.21 17.38 -14.83
C GLU A 124 14.30 15.97 -14.22
N LYS A 125 13.59 15.71 -13.11
CA LYS A 125 13.66 14.42 -12.43
C LYS A 125 12.95 13.33 -13.26
N SER A 126 13.71 12.56 -14.04
CA SER A 126 13.18 11.51 -14.94
C SER A 126 12.17 10.56 -14.30
N ARG A 127 12.43 10.10 -13.06
CA ARG A 127 11.49 9.20 -12.36
C ARG A 127 10.14 9.87 -12.12
N THR A 128 10.14 11.10 -11.66
CA THR A 128 8.92 11.85 -11.33
C THR A 128 8.14 12.20 -12.59
N LEU A 129 8.84 12.63 -13.66
CA LEU A 129 8.26 12.85 -14.98
C LEU A 129 7.59 11.58 -15.51
N ASN A 130 8.27 10.44 -15.42
CA ASN A 130 7.73 9.15 -15.83
C ASN A 130 6.49 8.75 -15.02
N ASN A 131 6.54 8.90 -13.69
CA ASN A 131 5.43 8.50 -12.83
C ASN A 131 4.19 9.36 -13.06
N LEU A 132 4.36 10.66 -13.32
CA LEU A 132 3.26 11.53 -13.74
C LEU A 132 2.74 11.15 -15.13
N ALA A 133 3.63 10.86 -16.09
CA ALA A 133 3.23 10.41 -17.42
C ALA A 133 2.40 9.12 -17.38
N TRP A 134 2.84 8.12 -16.62
CA TRP A 134 2.11 6.88 -16.41
C TRP A 134 0.73 7.15 -15.82
N LEU A 135 0.65 7.95 -14.75
CA LEU A 135 -0.60 8.30 -14.08
C LEU A 135 -1.62 8.93 -15.04
N LEU A 136 -1.19 9.92 -15.83
CA LEU A 136 -2.05 10.60 -16.80
C LEU A 136 -2.48 9.65 -17.92
N THR A 137 -1.58 8.80 -18.41
CA THR A 137 -1.89 7.82 -19.46
C THR A 137 -2.93 6.80 -19.01
N GLU A 138 -2.84 6.34 -17.75
CA GLU A 138 -3.75 5.33 -17.20
C GLU A 138 -5.14 5.90 -16.87
N THR A 139 -5.22 7.15 -16.42
CA THR A 139 -6.45 7.72 -15.84
C THR A 139 -7.26 8.60 -16.79
N ASN A 140 -6.71 9.02 -17.92
CA ASN A 140 -7.31 10.05 -18.76
C ASN A 140 -7.59 9.61 -20.21
N ASN A 141 -8.17 8.42 -20.40
CA ASN A 141 -8.47 7.86 -21.72
C ASN A 141 -9.26 8.78 -22.66
N ASP A 142 -10.17 9.59 -22.11
CA ASP A 142 -11.04 10.47 -22.90
C ASP A 142 -10.55 11.93 -22.95
N ASP A 143 -9.47 12.27 -22.24
CA ASP A 143 -8.91 13.62 -22.21
C ASP A 143 -7.64 13.71 -23.06
N GLN A 144 -7.84 14.07 -24.33
CA GLN A 144 -6.78 14.22 -25.31
C GLN A 144 -5.71 15.25 -24.92
N LYS A 145 -6.04 16.26 -24.11
CA LYS A 145 -5.04 17.23 -23.65
C LYS A 145 -4.09 16.57 -22.66
N ARG A 146 -4.63 15.78 -21.73
CA ARG A 146 -3.85 15.08 -20.70
C ARG A 146 -3.05 13.90 -21.27
N LEU A 147 -3.59 13.22 -22.27
CA LEU A 147 -2.82 12.21 -23.02
C LEU A 147 -1.65 12.83 -23.80
N LYS A 148 -1.82 14.01 -24.40
CA LYS A 148 -0.70 14.72 -25.02
C LYS A 148 0.35 15.14 -23.99
N GLU A 149 -0.10 15.63 -22.83
CA GLU A 149 0.80 15.97 -21.72
C GLU A 149 1.60 14.74 -21.25
N SER A 150 0.95 13.58 -21.12
CA SER A 150 1.61 12.35 -20.67
C SER A 150 2.72 11.91 -21.62
N MET A 151 2.47 11.98 -22.94
CA MET A 151 3.46 11.70 -23.97
C MET A 151 4.67 12.64 -23.87
N VAL A 152 4.44 13.95 -23.71
CA VAL A 152 5.52 14.94 -23.57
C VAL A 152 6.34 14.70 -22.31
N LEU A 153 5.69 14.39 -21.18
CA LEU A 153 6.37 14.08 -19.92
C LEU A 153 7.22 12.80 -20.02
N ALA A 154 6.70 11.74 -20.66
CA ALA A 154 7.46 10.51 -20.88
C ALA A 154 8.68 10.73 -21.79
N GLN A 155 8.53 11.55 -22.84
CA GLN A 155 9.64 11.92 -23.71
C GLN A 155 10.72 12.70 -22.93
N LYS A 156 10.32 13.67 -22.12
CA LYS A 156 11.24 14.43 -21.25
C LYS A 156 11.92 13.55 -20.21
N ALA A 157 11.21 12.58 -19.63
CA ALA A 157 11.79 11.62 -18.71
C ALA A 157 12.94 10.84 -19.36
N LEU A 158 12.74 10.44 -20.62
CA LEU A 158 13.68 9.67 -21.42
C LEU A 158 14.94 10.46 -21.78
N GLU A 159 14.83 11.77 -22.01
CA GLU A 159 15.98 12.65 -22.23
C GLU A 159 16.95 12.63 -21.04
N GLY A 160 16.42 12.60 -19.82
CA GLY A 160 17.24 12.51 -18.60
C GLY A 160 17.77 11.10 -18.33
N LYS A 161 16.96 10.05 -18.52
CA LYS A 161 17.38 8.66 -18.30
C LYS A 161 16.70 7.70 -19.26
N LYS A 162 17.50 6.96 -20.03
CA LYS A 162 17.03 5.91 -20.94
C LYS A 162 16.98 4.57 -20.21
N THR A 163 15.82 4.20 -19.69
CA THR A 163 15.60 2.91 -19.00
C THR A 163 14.36 2.23 -19.55
N ALA A 164 14.35 0.90 -19.51
CA ALA A 164 13.25 0.08 -20.02
C ALA A 164 11.86 0.55 -19.57
N PHE A 165 11.67 0.84 -18.28
CA PHE A 165 10.36 1.26 -17.75
C PHE A 165 9.90 2.65 -18.26
N ILE A 166 10.84 3.52 -18.65
CA ILE A 166 10.50 4.84 -19.23
C ILE A 166 10.10 4.68 -20.70
N TRP A 167 10.81 3.81 -21.43
CA TRP A 167 10.43 3.44 -22.78
C TRP A 167 9.05 2.78 -22.84
N ASP A 168 8.73 1.90 -21.89
CA ASP A 168 7.43 1.25 -21.77
C ASP A 168 6.30 2.27 -21.51
N THR A 169 6.53 3.21 -20.58
CA THR A 169 5.58 4.31 -20.32
C THR A 169 5.36 5.17 -21.57
N LEU A 170 6.42 5.48 -22.31
CA LEU A 170 6.33 6.24 -23.56
C LEU A 170 5.58 5.47 -24.66
N ALA A 171 5.77 4.15 -24.76
CA ALA A 171 5.06 3.31 -25.71
C ALA A 171 3.55 3.32 -25.45
N GLU A 172 3.13 3.16 -24.19
CA GLU A 172 1.72 3.25 -23.80
C GLU A 172 1.16 4.66 -24.06
N ALA A 173 1.92 5.71 -23.73
CA ALA A 173 1.51 7.08 -24.02
C ALA A 173 1.30 7.33 -25.53
N TYR A 174 2.21 6.86 -26.39
CA TYR A 174 2.03 6.94 -27.85
C TYR A 174 0.82 6.16 -28.32
N PHE A 175 0.60 4.96 -27.79
CA PHE A 175 -0.55 4.12 -28.13
C PHE A 175 -1.88 4.81 -27.82
N ARG A 176 -2.00 5.40 -26.61
CA ARG A 176 -3.19 6.16 -26.20
C ARG A 176 -3.43 7.42 -27.01
N ASN A 177 -2.38 8.01 -27.56
CA ASN A 177 -2.46 9.15 -28.49
C ASN A 177 -2.67 8.73 -29.96
N GLY A 178 -2.86 7.44 -30.26
CA GLY A 178 -3.08 6.92 -31.63
C GLY A 178 -1.83 6.87 -32.50
N LEU A 179 -0.64 7.07 -31.93
CA LEU A 179 0.65 7.08 -32.63
C LEU A 179 1.26 5.67 -32.65
N TYR A 180 0.59 4.74 -33.32
CA TYR A 180 0.88 3.29 -33.21
C TYR A 180 2.29 2.89 -33.69
N GLU A 181 2.80 3.49 -34.76
CA GLU A 181 4.16 3.20 -35.24
C GLU A 181 5.21 3.59 -34.20
N LYS A 182 5.11 4.81 -33.65
CA LYS A 182 6.01 5.29 -32.58
C LYS A 182 5.87 4.47 -31.31
N ALA A 183 4.67 3.97 -31.01
CA ALA A 183 4.44 3.08 -29.88
C ALA A 183 5.20 1.75 -30.06
N ALA A 184 5.17 1.17 -31.26
CA ALA A 184 5.91 -0.05 -31.56
C ALA A 184 7.44 0.16 -31.45
N ASP A 185 7.95 1.28 -31.98
CA ASP A 185 9.37 1.63 -31.86
C ASP A 185 9.79 1.83 -30.39
N ALA A 186 8.98 2.52 -29.59
CA ALA A 186 9.26 2.74 -28.17
C ALA A 186 9.22 1.41 -27.38
N ALA A 187 8.28 0.52 -27.69
CA ALA A 187 8.19 -0.81 -27.06
C ALA A 187 9.40 -1.69 -27.42
N GLN A 188 9.88 -1.60 -28.66
CA GLN A 188 11.11 -2.29 -29.08
C GLN A 188 12.32 -1.77 -28.29
N ASN A 189 12.48 -0.44 -28.17
CA ASN A 189 13.55 0.14 -27.36
C ASN A 189 13.44 -0.24 -25.87
N ALA A 190 12.23 -0.40 -25.34
CA ALA A 190 12.01 -0.88 -23.96
C ALA A 190 12.56 -2.29 -23.77
N LEU A 191 12.26 -3.18 -24.72
CA LEU A 191 12.74 -4.56 -24.72
C LEU A 191 14.26 -4.62 -24.82
N GLU A 192 14.86 -3.92 -25.79
CA GLU A 192 16.31 -3.89 -25.97
C GLU A 192 17.02 -3.34 -24.73
N SER A 193 16.49 -2.25 -24.13
CA SER A 193 17.04 -1.67 -22.90
C SER A 193 16.91 -2.62 -21.70
N ALA A 194 15.86 -3.44 -21.64
CA ALA A 194 15.68 -4.44 -20.59
C ALA A 194 16.69 -5.59 -20.77
N GLU A 195 16.90 -6.03 -22.01
CA GLU A 195 17.80 -7.12 -22.35
C GLU A 195 19.28 -6.75 -22.18
N GLU A 196 19.66 -5.51 -22.49
CA GLU A 196 21.00 -4.95 -22.20
C GLU A 196 21.28 -4.89 -20.70
N GLY A 197 20.27 -4.56 -19.88
CA GLY A 197 20.37 -4.58 -18.42
C GLY A 197 20.55 -5.97 -17.81
N ILE A 198 20.21 -7.03 -18.55
CA ILE A 198 20.25 -8.44 -18.09
C ILE A 198 21.52 -9.17 -18.57
N GLY A 199 22.32 -8.60 -19.46
CA GLY A 199 23.70 -9.05 -19.75
C GLY A 199 23.84 -10.43 -20.40
N ILE A 200 22.83 -10.94 -21.14
CA ILE A 200 22.89 -12.26 -21.79
C ILE A 200 22.44 -12.14 -23.25
N GLY A 201 23.29 -12.55 -24.20
CA GLY A 201 23.12 -12.36 -25.65
C GLY A 201 21.89 -13.04 -26.29
N TRP A 202 21.04 -12.24 -26.93
CA TRP A 202 19.70 -12.60 -27.44
C TRP A 202 19.55 -12.55 -28.97
N LYS A 203 20.63 -12.31 -29.74
CA LYS A 203 20.60 -12.16 -31.21
C LYS A 203 19.91 -13.31 -31.98
N ARG A 204 19.84 -14.52 -31.41
CA ARG A 204 19.20 -15.70 -32.04
C ARG A 204 17.71 -15.83 -31.68
N THR A 205 17.29 -15.32 -30.53
CA THR A 205 15.89 -15.30 -30.08
C THR A 205 15.09 -14.21 -30.80
N LEU A 206 15.73 -13.08 -31.12
CA LEU A 206 15.12 -11.97 -31.90
C LEU A 206 14.59 -12.37 -33.26
N ILE A 207 15.32 -13.21 -34.00
CA ILE A 207 14.89 -13.66 -35.34
C ILE A 207 13.60 -14.50 -35.23
N THR A 208 13.41 -15.16 -34.09
CA THR A 208 12.22 -15.98 -33.79
C THR A 208 11.06 -15.09 -33.30
N ILE A 209 11.33 -14.15 -32.40
CA ILE A 209 10.32 -13.23 -31.84
C ILE A 209 9.83 -12.19 -32.87
N ARG A 210 10.69 -11.71 -33.79
CA ARG A 210 10.29 -10.83 -34.92
C ARG A 210 9.24 -11.49 -35.83
N LYS A 211 9.17 -12.83 -35.84
CA LYS A 211 8.17 -13.60 -36.57
C LYS A 211 6.83 -13.69 -35.81
N ASP A 212 6.87 -13.67 -34.48
CA ASP A 212 5.69 -13.79 -33.60
C ASP A 212 5.11 -12.45 -33.10
N SER A 213 5.90 -11.37 -33.06
CA SER A 213 5.45 -10.02 -32.67
C SER A 213 4.48 -9.39 -33.70
N ASN A 214 4.56 -9.80 -34.97
CA ASN A 214 3.50 -9.55 -35.95
C ASN A 214 2.15 -10.15 -35.52
N LYS A 215 2.14 -11.24 -34.72
CA LYS A 215 0.92 -11.89 -34.26
C LYS A 215 0.25 -11.13 -33.10
N TRP A 216 1.04 -10.47 -32.25
CA TRP A 216 0.51 -9.65 -31.14
C TRP A 216 -0.07 -8.32 -31.65
N LEU A 217 0.62 -7.65 -32.57
CA LEU A 217 0.12 -6.45 -33.25
C LEU A 217 -1.16 -6.75 -34.06
N VAL A 218 -1.21 -7.88 -34.78
CA VAL A 218 -2.40 -8.30 -35.53
C VAL A 218 -3.57 -8.67 -34.61
N ASN A 219 -3.32 -9.32 -33.47
CA ASN A 219 -4.40 -9.67 -32.52
C ASN A 219 -4.98 -8.45 -31.79
N LYS A 220 -4.18 -7.41 -31.53
CA LYS A 220 -4.65 -6.17 -30.88
C LYS A 220 -5.28 -5.18 -31.88
N VAL A 221 -4.93 -5.24 -33.17
CA VAL A 221 -5.64 -4.54 -34.25
C VAL A 221 -6.98 -5.23 -34.55
N ASN A 222 -7.03 -6.56 -34.61
CA ASN A 222 -8.28 -7.31 -34.86
C ASN A 222 -9.33 -7.17 -33.74
N SER A 223 -8.93 -6.89 -32.50
CA SER A 223 -9.88 -6.60 -31.41
C SER A 223 -10.46 -5.18 -31.48
N LEU A 224 -9.86 -4.27 -32.24
CA LEU A 224 -10.34 -2.89 -32.46
C LEU A 224 -11.26 -2.77 -33.69
N THR A 225 -11.18 -3.69 -34.66
CA THR A 225 -12.03 -3.69 -35.87
C THR A 225 -13.46 -4.21 -35.63
N ILE A 226 -13.79 -4.73 -34.44
CA ILE A 226 -15.10 -5.35 -34.14
C ILE A 226 -16.13 -4.34 -33.59
N HIS A 227 -15.75 -3.08 -33.31
CA HIS A 227 -16.67 -2.06 -32.79
C HIS A 227 -17.07 -0.93 -33.77
N GLN A 228 -16.84 -1.10 -35.06
CA GLN A 228 -17.48 -0.28 -36.10
C GLN A 228 -18.29 -1.15 -37.08
N LYS A 229 -19.46 -1.61 -36.64
CA LYS A 229 -20.59 -1.88 -37.55
C LYS A 229 -21.88 -1.38 -36.90
N ILE A 230 -22.29 -0.20 -37.35
CA ILE A 230 -23.67 0.28 -37.32
C ILE A 230 -24.55 -0.79 -38.01
N PRO A 231 -25.65 -1.26 -37.42
CA PRO A 231 -26.66 -1.98 -38.19
C PRO A 231 -27.61 -0.95 -38.82
N PHE A 232 -27.51 -0.81 -40.15
CA PHE A 232 -28.68 -0.52 -40.97
C PHE A 232 -29.49 -1.82 -41.05
N VAL A 233 -30.66 -1.86 -40.39
CA VAL A 233 -32.00 -2.24 -40.90
C VAL A 233 -33.01 -1.66 -39.92
#